data_AF-A0A2A6LPD1-F1
#
_entry.id   AF-A0A2A6LPD1-F1
#
_cell.length_a   1.000
_cell.length_b   1.000
_cell.length_c   1.000
_cell.angle_alpha   90.00
_cell.angle_beta   90.00
_cell.angle_gamma   90.00
#
_symmetry.space_group_name_H-M   'P 1'
#
loop_
_entity.id
_entity.type
_entity.pdbx_description
1 polymer ?
#
loop_
_entity_poly.entity_id
_entity_poly.type
_entity_poly.pdbx_seq_one_letter_code
_entity_poly.pdbx_strand_id
1 'polypeptide(L)'
;MARGTGKSGVEIAQEHVDALIHYLERRKDEPLPRYGVDLNKSIIAKECGFDRQVFRTNPRCAEILRDADDRDRKVNLTRLDQAEAVREQKAKTDADQMALEEENLRLLAENASLRRELDRLKRLSAVIAETGRLP
;
A
#
# COMPACT_ATOMS: atom_id res chain seq x y z
N MET A 1 5.49 29.53 -19.56
CA MET A 1 4.02 29.54 -19.62
C MET A 1 3.51 28.11 -19.64
N ALA A 2 3.06 27.58 -18.51
CA ALA A 2 2.32 26.32 -18.46
C ALA A 2 0.83 26.68 -18.47
N ARG A 3 0.11 26.30 -19.52
CA ARG A 3 -1.36 26.41 -19.59
C ARG A 3 -1.93 25.40 -18.61
N GLY A 4 -2.16 25.81 -17.36
CA GLY A 4 -3.02 25.06 -16.45
C GLY A 4 -4.40 24.99 -17.07
N THR A 5 -4.98 23.80 -17.16
CA THR A 5 -6.23 23.49 -17.89
C THR A 5 -7.49 24.15 -17.30
N GLY A 6 -7.36 25.10 -16.36
CA GLY A 6 -8.48 25.80 -15.71
C GLY A 6 -9.32 24.94 -14.78
N LYS A 7 -9.12 23.61 -14.78
CA LYS A 7 -9.87 22.65 -13.97
C LYS A 7 -9.26 22.51 -12.58
N SER A 8 -10.12 22.42 -11.58
CA SER A 8 -9.78 22.07 -10.21
C SER A 8 -9.33 20.61 -10.09
N GLY A 9 -8.54 20.30 -9.06
CA GLY A 9 -8.14 18.91 -8.80
C GLY A 9 -9.31 17.96 -8.55
N VAL A 10 -10.44 18.49 -8.05
CA VAL A 10 -11.67 17.71 -7.85
C VAL A 10 -12.31 17.34 -9.19
N GLU A 11 -12.36 18.25 -10.15
CA GLU A 11 -12.89 17.98 -11.49
C GLU A 11 -12.03 16.93 -12.20
N ILE A 12 -10.70 17.04 -12.13
CA ILE A 12 -9.78 16.04 -12.69
C ILE A 12 -9.99 14.66 -12.03
N ALA A 13 -10.16 14.63 -10.71
CA ALA A 13 -10.42 13.38 -9.99
C ALA A 13 -11.75 12.74 -10.40
N GLN A 14 -12.78 13.55 -10.66
CA GLN A 14 -14.07 13.07 -11.15
C GLN A 14 -13.97 12.55 -12.59
N GLU A 15 -13.26 13.24 -13.48
CA GLU A 15 -13.01 12.78 -14.86
C GLU A 15 -12.35 11.40 -14.90
N HIS A 16 -11.42 11.13 -13.99
CA HIS A 16 -10.80 9.81 -13.88
C HIS A 16 -11.78 8.73 -13.44
N VAL A 17 -12.69 9.05 -12.52
CA VAL A 17 -13.73 8.13 -12.06
C VAL A 17 -14.68 7.82 -13.22
N ASP A 18 -15.14 8.84 -13.94
CA ASP A 18 -16.08 8.69 -15.04
C ASP A 18 -15.45 7.89 -16.20
N ALA A 19 -14.19 8.17 -16.54
CA ALA A 19 -13.45 7.41 -17.55
C ALA A 19 -13.29 5.93 -17.18
N LEU A 20 -13.01 5.64 -15.91
CA LEU A 20 -12.90 4.27 -15.42
C LEU A 20 -14.25 3.53 -15.47
N ILE A 21 -15.32 4.18 -15.04
CA ILE A 21 -16.68 3.59 -15.08
C ILE A 21 -17.05 3.26 -16.53
N HIS A 22 -16.87 4.22 -17.44
CA HIS A 22 -17.17 4.02 -18.86
C HIS A 22 -16.34 2.89 -19.48
N TYR A 23 -15.05 2.80 -19.13
CA TYR A 23 -14.20 1.69 -19.56
C TYR A 23 -14.75 0.33 -19.09
N LEU A 24 -15.11 0.21 -17.81
CA LEU A 24 -15.62 -1.03 -17.22
C LEU A 24 -16.99 -1.42 -17.80
N GLU A 25 -17.85 -0.44 -18.10
CA GLU A 25 -19.15 -0.67 -18.75
C GLU A 25 -18.98 -1.18 -20.18
N ARG A 26 -18.07 -0.57 -20.96
CA ARG A 26 -17.74 -1.01 -22.32
C ARG A 26 -17.24 -2.46 -22.35
N ARG A 27 -16.50 -2.89 -21.32
CA ARG A 27 -15.92 -4.24 -21.22
C ARG A 27 -16.69 -5.17 -20.28
N LYS A 28 -17.95 -4.89 -19.96
CA LYS A 28 -18.73 -5.67 -18.97
C LYS A 28 -18.76 -7.18 -19.25
N ASP A 29 -18.76 -7.57 -20.52
CA ASP A 29 -18.85 -8.97 -20.97
C ASP A 29 -17.49 -9.55 -21.38
N GLU A 30 -16.40 -8.79 -21.24
CA GLU A 30 -15.04 -9.21 -21.57
C GLU A 30 -14.19 -9.34 -20.30
N PRO A 31 -13.30 -10.34 -20.21
CA PRO A 31 -12.36 -10.42 -19.11
C PRO A 31 -11.48 -9.18 -19.01
N LEU A 32 -11.27 -8.70 -17.78
CA LEU A 32 -10.33 -7.61 -17.53
C LEU A 32 -8.90 -8.03 -17.90
N PRO A 33 -8.06 -7.10 -18.41
CA PRO A 33 -6.70 -7.42 -18.80
C PRO A 33 -5.87 -7.82 -17.57
N ARG A 34 -5.28 -9.02 -17.62
CA ARG A 34 -4.49 -9.62 -16.54
C ARG A 34 -3.13 -10.11 -17.02
N TYR A 35 -2.21 -10.20 -16.07
CA TYR A 35 -0.99 -10.98 -16.19
C TYR A 35 -1.03 -12.08 -15.11
N GLY A 36 -1.38 -13.30 -15.51
CA GLY A 36 -1.77 -14.35 -14.56
C GLY A 36 -3.03 -13.96 -13.79
N VAL A 37 -2.95 -13.93 -12.47
CA VAL A 37 -4.07 -13.59 -11.57
C VAL A 37 -4.24 -12.09 -11.34
N ASP A 38 -3.21 -11.29 -11.59
CA ASP A 38 -3.20 -9.86 -11.26
C ASP A 38 -3.64 -8.98 -12.43
N LEU A 39 -4.40 -7.93 -12.12
CA LEU A 39 -4.82 -6.94 -13.11
C LEU A 39 -3.63 -6.17 -13.68
N ASN A 40 -3.63 -6.01 -15.00
CA ASN A 40 -2.71 -5.12 -15.67
C ASN A 40 -3.21 -3.68 -15.61
N LYS A 41 -3.01 -3.05 -14.43
CA LYS A 41 -3.44 -1.66 -14.16
C LYS A 41 -2.86 -0.65 -15.15
N SER A 42 -1.70 -0.93 -15.75
CA SER A 42 -1.09 -0.05 -16.76
C SER A 42 -1.90 -0.02 -18.05
N ILE A 43 -2.39 -1.16 -18.52
CA ILE A 43 -3.25 -1.25 -19.71
C ILE A 43 -4.58 -0.55 -19.42
N ILE A 44 -5.19 -0.82 -18.26
CA ILE A 44 -6.46 -0.21 -17.86
C ILE A 44 -6.34 1.32 -17.81
N ALA A 45 -5.31 1.84 -17.14
CA ALA A 45 -5.08 3.28 -17.05
C ALA A 45 -4.89 3.92 -18.45
N LYS A 46 -4.13 3.26 -19.32
CA LYS A 46 -3.93 3.69 -20.71
C LYS A 46 -5.25 3.73 -21.50
N GLU A 47 -6.10 2.71 -21.37
CA GLU A 47 -7.42 2.69 -22.02
C GLU A 47 -8.38 3.73 -21.43
N CYS A 48 -8.27 4.05 -20.14
CA CYS A 48 -9.03 5.13 -19.50
C CYS A 48 -8.46 6.53 -19.78
N GLY A 49 -7.28 6.64 -20.40
CA GLY A 49 -6.66 7.92 -20.75
C GLY A 49 -6.00 8.66 -19.59
N PHE A 50 -5.60 7.96 -18.51
CA PHE A 50 -4.90 8.57 -17.38
C PHE A 50 -3.67 7.76 -16.93
N ASP A 51 -2.86 8.34 -16.04
CA ASP A 51 -1.66 7.67 -15.51
C ASP A 51 -2.01 6.61 -14.47
N ARG A 52 -1.29 5.49 -14.43
CA ARG A 52 -1.47 4.41 -13.45
C ARG A 52 -1.46 4.90 -11.99
N GLN A 53 -0.70 5.96 -11.72
CA GLN A 53 -0.61 6.62 -10.42
C GLN A 53 -1.96 7.09 -9.87
N VAL A 54 -2.96 7.32 -10.73
CA VAL A 54 -4.33 7.68 -10.33
C VAL A 54 -4.94 6.61 -9.42
N PHE A 55 -4.66 5.32 -9.63
CA PHE A 55 -5.14 4.26 -8.73
C PHE A 55 -4.50 4.31 -7.33
N ARG A 56 -3.43 5.09 -7.14
CA ARG A 56 -2.80 5.33 -5.84
C ARG A 56 -3.27 6.64 -5.22
N THR A 57 -3.51 7.68 -6.01
CA THR A 57 -3.84 9.02 -5.51
C THR A 57 -5.35 9.28 -5.40
N ASN A 58 -6.17 8.59 -6.20
CA ASN A 58 -7.62 8.70 -6.16
C ASN A 58 -8.25 7.43 -5.55
N PRO A 59 -8.66 7.48 -4.26
CA PRO A 59 -9.19 6.29 -3.57
C PRO A 59 -10.47 5.76 -4.21
N ARG A 60 -11.30 6.62 -4.82
CA ARG A 60 -12.52 6.19 -5.50
C ARG A 60 -12.23 5.31 -6.72
N CYS A 61 -11.24 5.69 -7.53
CA CYS A 61 -10.80 4.85 -8.64
C CYS A 61 -10.22 3.51 -8.15
N ALA A 62 -9.51 3.52 -7.02
CA ALA A 62 -8.94 2.32 -6.43
C ALA A 62 -10.03 1.34 -5.95
N GLU A 63 -11.08 1.85 -5.31
CA GLU A 63 -12.24 1.07 -4.85
C GLU A 63 -13.02 0.48 -6.02
N ILE A 64 -13.39 1.32 -7.00
CA ILE A 64 -14.12 0.86 -8.21
C ILE A 64 -13.34 -0.24 -8.93
N LEU A 65 -12.03 -0.07 -9.08
CA LEU A 65 -11.20 -1.07 -9.75
C LEU A 65 -11.12 -2.38 -8.94
N ARG A 66 -11.06 -2.29 -7.61
CA ARG A 66 -11.04 -3.47 -6.73
C ARG A 66 -12.34 -4.26 -6.83
N ASP A 67 -13.48 -3.57 -6.79
CA ASP A 67 -14.79 -4.23 -6.91
C ASP A 67 -15.01 -4.85 -8.31
N ALA A 68 -14.43 -4.24 -9.34
CA ALA A 68 -14.41 -4.82 -10.68
C ALA A 68 -13.48 -6.04 -10.76
N ASP A 69 -12.29 -5.98 -10.14
CA ASP A 69 -11.36 -7.10 -10.03
C ASP A 69 -12.05 -8.31 -9.39
N ASP A 70 -12.66 -8.12 -8.22
CA ASP A 70 -13.30 -9.20 -7.47
C ASP A 70 -14.44 -9.87 -8.23
N ARG A 71 -15.22 -9.10 -9.00
CA ARG A 71 -16.28 -9.63 -9.86
C ARG A 71 -15.70 -10.39 -11.04
N ASP A 72 -14.72 -9.82 -11.73
CA ASP A 72 -14.06 -10.46 -12.87
C ASP A 72 -13.36 -11.76 -12.45
N ARG A 73 -12.67 -11.80 -11.29
CA ARG A 73 -12.06 -13.02 -10.75
C ARG A 73 -13.08 -14.14 -10.55
N LYS A 74 -14.25 -13.83 -10.02
CA LYS A 74 -15.32 -14.83 -9.79
C LYS A 74 -15.86 -15.43 -11.08
N VAL A 75 -15.88 -14.65 -12.16
CA VAL A 75 -16.46 -15.06 -13.45
C VAL A 75 -15.42 -15.71 -14.36
N ASN A 76 -14.22 -15.13 -14.44
CA ASN A 76 -13.25 -15.41 -15.50
C ASN A 76 -12.01 -16.20 -15.05
N LEU A 77 -11.70 -16.28 -13.75
CA LEU A 77 -10.57 -17.08 -13.25
C LEU A 77 -11.03 -18.48 -12.80
N THR A 78 -10.23 -19.50 -13.09
CA THR A 78 -10.56 -20.87 -12.66
C THR A 78 -10.43 -21.01 -11.14
N ARG A 79 -11.05 -22.05 -10.56
CA ARG A 79 -10.91 -22.34 -9.13
C ARG A 79 -9.46 -22.57 -8.69
N LEU A 80 -8.63 -23.12 -9.58
CA LEU A 80 -7.20 -23.35 -9.31
C LEU A 80 -6.46 -22.01 -9.27
N ASP A 81 -6.65 -21.13 -10.26
CA ASP A 81 -6.01 -19.81 -10.29
C ASP A 81 -6.44 -18.96 -9.09
N GLN A 82 -7.71 -19.03 -8.69
CA GLN A 82 -8.21 -18.35 -7.50
C GLN A 82 -7.53 -18.90 -6.22
N ALA A 83 -7.37 -20.22 -6.10
CA ALA A 83 -6.72 -20.83 -4.95
C ALA A 83 -5.22 -20.49 -4.87
N GLU A 84 -4.53 -20.43 -6.01
CA GLU A 84 -3.13 -20.00 -6.08
C GLU A 84 -2.98 -18.54 -5.68
N ALA A 85 -3.83 -17.64 -6.19
CA ALA A 85 -3.82 -16.24 -5.80
C ALA A 85 -4.01 -16.05 -4.28
N VAL A 86 -4.92 -16.80 -3.67
CA VAL A 86 -5.15 -16.76 -2.21
C VAL A 86 -3.93 -17.28 -1.44
N ARG A 87 -3.31 -18.37 -1.90
CA ARG A 87 -2.09 -18.91 -1.27
C ARG A 87 -0.93 -17.93 -1.36
N GLU A 88 -0.73 -17.30 -2.51
CA GLU A 88 0.33 -16.32 -2.70
C GLU A 88 0.12 -15.08 -1.84
N GLN A 89 -1.12 -14.57 -1.76
CA GLN A 89 -1.45 -13.46 -0.86
C GLN A 89 -1.17 -13.81 0.59
N LYS A 90 -1.58 -14.99 1.05
CA LYS A 90 -1.31 -15.45 2.41
C LYS A 90 0.19 -15.55 2.69
N ALA A 91 0.95 -16.13 1.77
CA ALA A 91 2.40 -16.26 1.92
C ALA A 91 3.10 -14.88 2.05
N LYS A 92 2.64 -13.87 1.29
CA LYS A 92 3.14 -12.49 1.41
C LYS A 92 2.81 -11.89 2.78
N THR A 93 1.56 -12.02 3.24
CA THR A 93 1.14 -11.52 4.55
C THR A 93 1.91 -12.19 5.70
N ASP A 94 2.10 -13.50 5.63
CA ASP A 94 2.85 -14.25 6.64
C ASP A 94 4.33 -13.81 6.68
N ALA A 95 4.94 -13.56 5.51
CA ALA A 95 6.31 -13.05 5.43
C ALA A 95 6.45 -11.62 5.99
N ASP A 96 5.52 -10.73 5.65
CA ASP A 96 5.49 -9.35 6.18
C ASP A 96 5.29 -9.36 7.70
N GLN A 97 4.42 -10.24 8.22
CA GLN A 97 4.23 -10.40 9.65
C GLN A 97 5.51 -10.85 10.35
N MET A 98 6.21 -11.86 9.80
CA MET A 98 7.48 -12.31 10.37
C MET A 98 8.54 -11.20 10.39
N ALA A 99 8.64 -10.41 9.30
CA ALA A 99 9.58 -9.30 9.23
C ALA A 99 9.28 -8.21 10.27
N LEU A 100 8.00 -7.87 10.47
CA LEU A 100 7.58 -6.91 11.50
C LEU A 100 7.84 -7.41 12.92
N GLU A 101 7.62 -8.70 13.17
CA GLU A 101 7.91 -9.33 14.46
C GLU A 101 9.42 -9.31 14.76
N GLU A 102 10.26 -9.59 13.76
CA GLU A 102 11.72 -9.50 13.88
C GLU A 102 12.19 -8.07 14.17
N GLU A 103 11.66 -7.08 13.44
CA GLU A 103 11.98 -5.67 13.66
C GLU A 103 11.55 -5.22 15.06
N ASN A 104 10.37 -5.64 15.51
CA ASN A 104 9.87 -5.31 16.84
C ASN A 104 10.80 -5.85 17.95
N LEU A 105 11.21 -7.11 17.83
CA LEU A 105 12.16 -7.73 18.77
C LEU A 105 13.49 -6.98 18.81
N ARG A 106 14.01 -6.58 17.64
CA ARG A 106 15.23 -5.78 17.53
C ARG A 106 15.08 -4.42 18.23
N LEU A 107 13.99 -3.71 17.95
CA LEU A 107 13.72 -2.40 18.54
C LEU A 107 13.53 -2.49 20.05
N LEU A 108 12.86 -3.52 20.55
CA LEU A 108 12.70 -3.76 21.99
C LEU A 108 14.06 -4.01 22.67
N ALA A 109 14.94 -4.80 22.06
CA ALA A 109 16.28 -5.05 22.58
C ALA A 109 17.13 -3.76 22.62
N GLU A 110 17.08 -2.97 21.55
CA GLU A 110 17.76 -1.67 21.48
C GLU A 110 17.20 -0.70 22.53
N ASN A 111 15.88 -0.61 22.66
CA ASN A 111 15.23 0.24 23.65
C ASN A 111 15.63 -0.15 25.09
N ALA A 112 15.68 -1.45 25.38
CA ALA A 112 16.13 -1.94 26.68
C ALA A 112 17.60 -1.57 26.96
N SER A 113 18.48 -1.68 25.95
CA SER A 113 19.88 -1.27 26.06
C SER A 113 20.02 0.24 26.31
N LEU A 114 19.33 1.06 25.53
CA LEU A 114 19.33 2.52 25.67
C LEU A 114 18.79 2.97 27.02
N ARG A 115 17.72 2.34 27.53
CA ARG A 115 17.18 2.61 28.87
C ARG A 115 18.20 2.31 29.96
N ARG A 116 18.91 1.18 29.87
CA ARG A 116 19.96 0.82 30.84
C ARG A 116 21.10 1.83 30.83
N GLU A 117 21.56 2.26 29.66
CA GLU A 117 22.63 3.26 29.56
C GLU A 117 22.17 4.62 30.09
N LEU A 118 20.95 5.02 29.78
CA LEU A 118 20.36 6.27 30.29
C LEU A 118 20.24 6.24 31.83
N ASP A 119 19.82 5.12 32.41
CA ASP A 119 19.77 4.96 33.87
C ASP A 119 21.16 5.00 34.50
N ARG A 120 22.17 4.40 33.85
CA ARG A 120 23.57 4.48 34.27
C ARG A 120 24.08 5.93 34.27
N LEU A 121 23.86 6.65 33.18
CA LEU A 121 24.27 8.05 33.04
C LEU A 121 23.57 8.96 34.06
N LYS A 122 22.27 8.74 34.31
CA LYS A 122 21.54 9.44 35.37
C LYS A 122 22.18 9.23 36.74
N ARG A 123 22.53 8.00 37.10
CA ARG A 123 23.20 7.70 38.37
C ARG A 123 24.55 8.41 38.47
N LEU A 124 25.36 8.39 37.41
CA LEU A 124 26.64 9.11 37.37
C LEU A 124 26.43 10.62 37.56
N SER A 125 25.45 11.21 36.86
CA SER A 125 25.15 12.64 37.01
C SER A 125 24.72 13.01 38.44
N ALA A 126 23.98 12.14 39.12
CA ALA A 126 23.56 12.36 40.51
C ALA A 126 24.77 12.40 41.46
N VAL A 127 25.70 11.45 41.33
CA VAL A 127 26.92 11.42 42.15
C VAL A 127 27.80 12.65 41.92
N ILE A 128 27.95 13.08 40.66
CA ILE A 128 28.69 14.31 40.33
C ILE A 128 28.01 15.53 40.97
N ALA A 129 26.68 15.62 40.90
CA ALA A 129 25.93 16.73 41.49
C ALA A 129 26.07 16.76 43.03
N GLU A 130 26.09 15.60 43.69
CA GLU A 130 26.21 15.50 45.15
C GLU A 130 27.64 15.69 45.67
N THR A 131 28.64 15.16 44.97
CA THR A 131 30.02 15.07 45.48
C THR A 131 31.02 15.98 44.75
N GLY A 132 30.64 16.55 43.61
CA GLY A 132 31.53 17.30 42.72
C GLY A 132 32.62 16.45 42.06
N ARG A 133 32.56 15.12 42.17
CA ARG A 133 33.55 14.17 41.65
C ARG A 133 32.86 13.00 40.95
N LEU A 134 33.59 12.34 40.05
CA LEU A 134 33.18 11.06 39.49
C LEU A 134 33.43 9.95 40.53
N PRO A 135 32.51 8.96 40.67
CA PRO A 135 32.77 7.76 41.44
C PRO A 135 33.84 6.87 40.81
#